data_AF-A0A673BDL3-F1
#
_entry.id   AF-A0A673BDL3-F1
#
_cell.length_a   1.000
_cell.length_b   1.000
_cell.length_c   1.000
_cell.angle_alpha   90.00
_cell.angle_beta   90.00
_cell.angle_gamma   90.00
#
_symmetry.space_group_name_H-M   'P 1'
#
loop_
_entity.id
_entity.type
_entity.pdbx_description
1 polymer ?
#
loop_
_entity_poly.entity_id
_entity_poly.type
_entity_poly.pdbx_seq_one_letter_code
_entity_poly.pdbx_strand_id
1 'polypeptide(L)' 'MSQHVFPSFRFTYREDPNFGPFLVSVNGLAGNDKDQTYWKLLVKSADGETTRLEVGIGCYIPKVNEQVILQFTKW' A
#
# COMPACT_ATOMS: atom_id res chain seq x y z
N MET A 1 6.95 13.28 -8.90
CA MET A 1 5.63 13.44 -8.28
C MET A 1 5.83 13.90 -6.84
N SER A 2 5.32 15.07 -6.45
CA SER A 2 5.35 15.50 -5.05
C SER A 2 4.07 15.00 -4.39
N GLN A 3 4.18 14.19 -3.34
CA GLN A 3 3.03 13.88 -2.50
C GLN A 3 2.50 15.19 -1.92
N HIS A 4 1.19 15.43 -1.98
CA HIS A 4 0.57 16.45 -1.13
C HIS A 4 0.63 15.95 0.31
N VAL A 5 1.40 16.64 1.14
CA VAL A 5 1.75 16.17 2.49
C VAL A 5 0.55 16.35 3.40
N PHE A 6 -0.24 15.30 3.57
CA PHE A 6 -1.00 15.15 4.81
C PHE A 6 0.01 14.82 5.92
N PRO A 7 0.16 15.67 6.96
CA PRO A 7 1.22 15.48 7.96
C PRO A 7 1.22 14.09 8.60
N SER A 8 0.04 13.47 8.70
CA SER A 8 -0.22 12.19 9.33
C SER A 8 -0.22 10.98 8.38
N PHE A 9 -0.02 11.17 7.08
CA PHE A 9 0.06 10.06 6.11
C PHE A 9 1.19 10.27 5.11
N ARG A 10 2.31 9.62 5.35
CA ARG A 10 3.52 9.64 4.50
C ARG A 10 3.86 8.22 4.12
N PHE A 11 4.33 8.00 2.91
CA PHE A 11 4.85 6.69 2.51
C PHE A 11 6.10 6.85 1.66
N THR A 12 6.93 5.82 1.65
CA THR A 12 8.07 5.72 0.74
C THR A 12 7.85 4.55 -0.19
N TYR A 13 8.30 4.71 -1.42
CA TYR A 13 8.33 3.63 -2.39
C TYR A 13 9.69 3.60 -3.08
N ARG A 14 10.02 2.47 -3.68
CA ARG A 14 11.15 2.33 -4.61
C ARG A 14 10.63 1.85 -5.95
N GLU A 15 11.29 2.23 -7.04
CA GLU A 15 11.04 1.61 -8.32
C GLU A 15 11.63 0.20 -8.31
N ASP A 16 10.82 -0.79 -8.64
CA ASP A 16 11.24 -2.17 -8.86
C ASP A 16 11.22 -2.47 -10.37
N PRO A 17 12.31 -2.99 -10.96
CA PRO A 17 12.38 -3.23 -12.39
C PRO A 17 11.38 -4.28 -12.89
N ASN A 18 10.87 -5.16 -12.02
CA ASN A 18 9.94 -6.22 -12.38
C ASN A 18 8.49 -5.87 -12.00
N PHE A 19 8.29 -5.07 -10.95
CA PHE A 19 6.97 -4.83 -10.36
C PHE A 19 6.51 -3.37 -10.38
N GLY A 20 7.36 -2.43 -10.83
CA GLY A 20 7.09 -1.01 -10.78
C GLY A 20 7.17 -0.45 -9.34
N PRO A 21 6.38 0.58 -8.98
CA PRO A 21 6.42 1.19 -7.67
C PRO A 21 6.10 0.19 -6.54
N PHE A 22 7.12 -0.15 -5.74
CA PHE A 22 7.03 -1.02 -4.59
C PHE A 22 6.93 -0.21 -3.29
N LEU A 23 5.86 -0.43 -2.52
CA LEU A 23 5.64 0.25 -1.24
C LEU A 23 6.64 -0.24 -0.19
N VAL A 24 7.47 0.67 0.32
CA VAL A 24 8.53 0.34 1.29
C VAL A 24 8.10 0.63 2.72
N SER A 25 7.55 1.83 2.98
CA SER A 25 7.15 2.24 4.33
C SER A 25 5.90 3.11 4.33
N VAL A 26 5.15 3.08 5.44
CA VAL A 26 4.07 4.02 5.73
C VAL A 26 4.33 4.59 7.12
N ASN A 27 4.26 5.92 7.24
CA ASN A 27 4.52 6.67 8.46
C ASN A 27 5.84 6.29 9.17
N GLY A 28 6.89 5.98 8.38
CA GLY A 28 8.21 5.62 8.87
C GLY A 28 8.38 4.15 9.27
N LEU A 29 7.31 3.34 9.25
CA LEU A 29 7.39 1.90 9.51
C LEU A 29 7.59 1.15 8.19
N ALA A 30 8.77 0.55 8.01
CA ALA A 30 9.13 -0.23 6.84
C ALA A 30 8.87 -1.73 7.02
N GLY A 31 8.66 -2.44 5.92
CA GLY A 31 8.74 -3.90 5.91
C GLY A 31 10.17 -4.40 6.20
N ASN A 32 10.29 -5.64 6.63
CA ASN A 32 11.57 -6.28 6.97
C ASN A 32 11.54 -7.77 6.61
N ASP A 33 12.50 -8.20 5.78
CA ASP A 33 12.61 -9.57 5.30
C ASP A 33 12.97 -10.58 6.39
N LYS A 34 13.80 -10.20 7.37
CA LYS A 34 14.17 -11.07 8.49
C LYS A 34 12.99 -11.31 9.42
N ASP A 35 12.18 -10.28 9.65
CA ASP A 35 10.99 -10.33 10.50
C ASP A 35 9.73 -10.81 9.74
N GLN A 36 9.88 -11.06 8.43
CA GLN A 36 8.82 -11.42 7.48
C GLN A 36 7.64 -10.45 7.53
N THR A 37 7.92 -9.14 7.54
CA THR A 37 6.89 -8.09 7.65
C THR A 37 6.80 -7.23 6.39
N TYR A 38 5.59 -6.95 5.93
CA TYR A 38 5.33 -6.13 4.74
C TYR A 38 4.04 -5.32 4.86
N TRP A 39 3.85 -4.40 3.92
CA TRP A 39 2.60 -3.68 3.72
C TRP A 39 1.73 -4.38 2.69
N LYS A 40 0.64 -5.00 3.17
CA LYS A 40 -0.40 -5.62 2.34
C LYS A 40 -1.39 -4.57 1.88
N LEU A 41 -1.72 -4.60 0.59
CA LEU A 41 -2.72 -3.71 -0.01
C LEU A 41 -4.09 -4.40 0.00
N LEU A 42 -5.05 -3.76 0.66
CA LEU A 42 -6.44 -4.20 0.72
C LEU A 42 -7.34 -3.08 0.21
N VAL A 43 -8.51 -3.45 -0.29
CA VAL A 43 -9.58 -2.52 -0.63
C VAL A 43 -10.85 -2.98 0.04
N LYS A 44 -11.53 -2.03 0.66
CA LYS A 44 -12.89 -2.23 1.15
C LYS A 44 -13.86 -1.53 0.21
N SER A 45 -14.77 -2.29 -0.38
CA SER A 45 -15.83 -1.79 -1.25
C SER A 45 -16.92 -1.06 -0.45
N ALA A 46 -17.77 -0.32 -1.16
CA ALA A 46 -18.83 0.49 -0.55
C ALA A 46 -19.88 -0.35 0.21
N ASP A 47 -20.07 -1.62 -0.18
CA ASP A 47 -20.91 -2.61 0.52
C ASP A 47 -20.20 -3.28 1.71
N GLY A 48 -18.92 -2.98 1.92
CA GLY A 48 -18.14 -3.39 3.08
C GLY A 48 -17.30 -4.65 2.90
N GLU A 49 -17.35 -5.31 1.75
CA GLU A 49 -16.47 -6.44 1.43
C GLU A 49 -15.00 -5.95 1.39
N THR A 50 -14.08 -6.75 1.94
CA THR A 50 -12.65 -6.42 1.94
C THR A 50 -11.86 -7.46 1.15
N THR A 51 -11.18 -7.01 0.12
CA THR A 51 -10.44 -7.87 -0.82
C THR A 51 -8.96 -7.52 -0.79
N ARG A 52 -8.10 -8.55 -0.79
CA ARG A 52 -6.65 -8.38 -1.00
C ARG A 52 -6.39 -8.09 -2.47
N LEU A 53 -5.58 -7.07 -2.74
CA LEU A 53 -5.13 -6.80 -4.10
C LEU A 53 -3.92 -7.66 -4.46
N GLU A 54 -3.94 -8.21 -5.67
CA GLU A 54 -2.85 -8.99 -6.28
C GLU A 54 -1.98 -8.12 -7.21
N VAL A 55 -2.11 -6.79 -7.11
CA VAL A 55 -1.39 -5.80 -7.92
C VAL A 55 -0.69 -4.77 -7.04
N GLY A 56 0.33 -4.11 -7.58
CA GLY A 56 1.08 -3.06 -6.89
C GLY A 56 0.34 -1.72 -6.78
N ILE A 57 0.87 -0.83 -5.94
CA ILE A 57 0.30 0.51 -5.67
C ILE A 57 0.27 1.43 -6.90
N GLY A 58 1.06 1.13 -7.94
CA GLY A 58 1.08 1.87 -9.21
C GLY A 58 0.05 1.39 -10.24
N CYS A 59 -0.53 0.19 -10.06
CA CYS A 59 -1.41 -0.44 -11.06
C CYS A 59 -2.89 -0.33 -10.70
N TYR A 60 -3.21 -0.26 -9.41
CA TYR A 60 -4.58 -0.26 -8.95
C TYR A 60 -5.25 1.11 -9.17
N ILE A 61 -6.45 1.09 -9.74
CA ILE A 61 -7.30 2.27 -9.94
C ILE A 61 -8.49 2.13 -8.98
N PRO A 62 -8.55 2.90 -7.89
CA PRO A 62 -9.68 2.89 -6.97
C PRO A 62 -10.97 3.35 -7.65
N LYS A 63 -12.10 2.75 -7.28
CA LYS A 63 -13.44 3.18 -7.64
C LYS A 63 -13.98 4.19 -6.62
N VAL A 64 -15.04 4.89 -7.01
CA VAL A 64 -15.79 5.76 -6.10
C VAL A 64 -16.21 4.99 -4.85
N ASN A 65 -16.00 5.63 -3.69
CA ASN A 65 -16.36 5.14 -2.36
C ASN A 65 -15.64 3.86 -1.90
N GLU A 66 -14.57 3.45 -2.58
CA GLU A 66 -13.67 2.42 -2.05
C GLU A 66 -12.71 3.01 -1.02
N GLN A 67 -12.46 2.25 0.04
CA GLN A 67 -11.44 2.57 1.02
C GLN A 67 -10.20 1.71 0.75
N VAL A 68 -9.11 2.36 0.32
CA VAL A 68 -7.79 1.72 0.20
C VAL A 68 -7.17 1.60 1.59
N ILE A 69 -6.70 0.40 1.94
CA ILE A 69 -6.14 0.08 3.25
C ILE A 69 -4.73 -0.47 3.05
N LEU A 70 -3.75 0.16 3.69
CA LEU A 70 -2.38 -0.35 3.80
C LEU A 70 -2.24 -1.03 5.16
N GLN A 71 -2.16 -2.36 5.16
CA GLN A 71 -2.08 -3.17 6.38
C GLN A 71 -0.66 -3.68 6.60
N PHE A 72 -0.02 -3.29 7.71
CA PHE A 72 1.26 -3.87 8.12
C PHE A 72 1.02 -5.27 8.70
N THR A 73 1.67 -6.28 8.13
CA THR A 73 1.40 -7.68 8.47
C THR A 73 2.60 -8.57 8.14
N LYS A 74 2.46 -9.88 8.37
CA LYS A 74 3.48 -10.89 8.07
C LYS A 74 3.13 -11.77 6.88
N TRP A 75 4.15 -12.35 6.24
CA TRP A 75 4.01 -13.42 5.24
C TRP A 75 4.58 -14.75 5.73
#